data_AF-L0PGY5-F1
#
_entry.id   AF-L0PGY5-F1
#
_cell.length_a   1.000
_cell.length_b   1.000
_cell.length_c   1.000
_cell.angle_alpha   90.00
_cell.angle_beta   90.00
_cell.angle_gamma   90.00
#
_symmetry.space_group_name_H-M   'P 1'
#
loop_
_entity.id
_entity.type
_entity.pdbx_description
1 polymer ?
#
loop_
_entity_poly.entity_id
_entity_poly.type
_entity_poly.pdbx_seq_one_letter_code
_entity_poly.pdbx_strand_id
1 'polypeptide(L)'
;MSSKADSGKTVTKSFPTSKATEKLKHKNPLFEKRPKNFGIGQDIQPKRDLTRFVKWPRYIRLQRQRRVLYMRLKVPPAISQFQFTLDKNTAIQLFKLLNKYRPETKIEKKQRLLKKAEESLEEASIKSFGKKPFFVKQSVSLS
;
A
#
# COMPACT_ATOMS: atom_id res chain seq x y z
N MET A 1 -26.75 25.74 67.66
CA MET A 1 -26.58 27.17 68.05
C MET A 1 -25.25 27.67 67.48
N SER A 2 -25.20 28.95 67.11
CA SER A 2 -24.16 29.60 66.31
C SER A 2 -22.91 30.03 67.11
N SER A 3 -21.86 30.41 66.35
CA SER A 3 -20.65 31.24 66.67
C SER A 3 -19.38 30.48 67.11
N LYS A 4 -18.12 30.80 66.71
CA LYS A 4 -17.48 32.02 66.15
C LYS A 4 -16.06 31.69 65.56
N ALA A 5 -15.62 32.52 64.58
CA ALA A 5 -14.26 33.01 64.15
C ALA A 5 -12.95 32.48 64.79
N ASP A 6 -11.72 32.60 64.26
CA ASP A 6 -11.05 32.97 62.97
C ASP A 6 -9.51 32.78 63.17
N SER A 7 -8.74 32.81 62.07
CA SER A 7 -7.33 33.21 61.91
C SER A 7 -6.23 32.16 61.65
N GLY A 8 -5.51 32.39 60.53
CA GLY A 8 -4.08 32.11 60.40
C GLY A 8 -3.66 31.03 59.40
N LYS A 9 -3.60 31.34 58.09
CA LYS A 9 -2.96 30.49 57.07
C LYS A 9 -1.78 31.21 56.43
N THR A 10 -0.55 30.84 56.77
CA THR A 10 0.67 31.22 56.07
C THR A 10 0.90 30.29 54.89
N VAL A 11 0.96 30.86 53.70
CA VAL A 11 1.12 30.18 52.41
C VAL A 11 2.60 30.13 52.02
N THR A 12 3.11 28.94 51.73
CA THR A 12 4.43 28.70 51.14
C THR A 12 4.42 29.09 49.65
N LYS A 13 5.44 29.81 49.20
CA LYS A 13 5.56 30.29 47.81
C LYS A 13 6.05 29.16 46.90
N SER A 14 5.25 28.78 45.91
CA SER A 14 5.63 27.89 44.79
C SER A 14 6.09 28.71 43.58
N PHE A 15 7.16 28.26 42.92
CA PHE A 15 7.73 28.89 41.74
C PHE A 15 6.80 28.75 40.50
N PRO A 16 6.59 29.82 39.70
CA PRO A 16 5.71 29.75 38.54
C PRO A 16 6.41 29.14 37.32
N THR A 17 5.70 28.23 36.66
CA THR A 17 5.97 27.78 35.29
C THR A 17 5.99 28.99 34.36
N SER A 18 7.07 29.13 33.58
CA SER A 18 7.21 30.20 32.59
C SER A 18 6.11 30.08 31.54
N LYS A 19 5.15 31.02 31.57
CA LYS A 19 4.21 31.24 30.48
C LYS A 19 5.03 31.62 29.23
N ALA A 20 4.91 30.83 28.17
CA ALA A 20 5.37 31.25 26.86
C ALA A 20 4.70 32.58 26.51
N THR A 21 5.50 33.65 26.43
CA THR A 21 5.04 34.98 26.05
C THR A 21 4.57 34.92 24.59
N GLU A 22 3.26 35.05 24.37
CA GLU A 22 2.72 35.30 23.03
C GLU A 22 3.30 36.61 22.52
N LYS A 23 4.28 36.52 21.62
CA LYS A 23 4.81 37.68 20.90
C LYS A 23 3.65 38.30 20.12
N LEU A 24 3.26 39.52 20.49
CA LEU A 24 2.30 40.34 19.78
C LEU A 24 2.80 40.56 18.34
N LYS A 25 2.23 39.81 17.39
CA LYS A 25 2.52 40.00 15.96
C LYS A 25 1.97 41.36 15.55
N HIS A 26 2.83 42.32 15.28
CA HIS A 26 2.47 43.62 14.71
C HIS A 26 1.72 43.37 13.38
N LYS A 27 0.42 43.67 13.32
CA LYS A 27 -0.40 43.49 12.12
C LYS A 27 -0.26 44.73 11.26
N ASN A 28 0.29 44.56 10.05
CA ASN A 28 0.40 45.66 9.09
C ASN A 28 -1.02 46.09 8.64
N PRO A 29 -1.40 47.37 8.82
CA PRO A 29 -2.74 47.88 8.52
C PRO A 29 -3.12 47.84 7.04
N LEU A 30 -2.15 47.60 6.13
CA LEU A 30 -2.39 47.46 4.69
C LEU A 30 -3.02 46.11 4.31
N PHE A 31 -3.03 45.11 5.20
CA PHE A 31 -3.59 43.79 4.92
C PHE A 31 -4.94 43.59 5.64
N GLU A 32 -6.01 43.58 4.87
CA GLU A 32 -7.35 43.21 5.36
C GLU A 32 -7.77 41.81 4.93
N LYS A 33 -8.57 41.15 5.78
CA LYS A 33 -9.16 39.84 5.46
C LYS A 33 -10.34 40.04 4.51
N ARG A 34 -10.24 39.50 3.29
CA ARG A 34 -11.33 39.48 2.30
C ARG A 34 -11.82 38.04 2.08
N PRO A 35 -12.66 37.49 2.97
CA PRO A 35 -13.17 36.14 2.82
C PRO A 35 -14.18 36.11 1.66
N LYS A 36 -14.07 35.12 0.78
CA LYS A 36 -15.05 34.85 -0.27
C LYS A 36 -16.14 33.91 0.25
N ASN A 37 -17.38 34.14 -0.17
CA ASN A 37 -18.52 33.29 0.13
C ASN A 37 -18.80 32.36 -1.06
N PHE A 38 -18.55 31.06 -0.91
CA PHE A 38 -18.75 30.06 -1.96
C PHE A 38 -20.13 29.37 -1.90
N GLY A 39 -21.10 29.99 -1.23
CA GLY A 39 -22.49 29.56 -1.25
C GLY A 39 -23.12 29.65 -2.64
N ILE A 40 -24.30 29.05 -2.79
CA ILE A 40 -25.04 29.07 -4.06
C ILE A 40 -25.43 30.52 -4.39
N GLY A 41 -25.07 31.00 -5.58
CA GLY A 41 -25.40 32.36 -6.04
C GLY A 41 -24.48 33.48 -5.53
N GLN A 42 -23.38 33.15 -4.87
CA GLN A 42 -22.40 34.11 -4.34
C GLN A 42 -21.12 34.11 -5.21
N ASP A 43 -19.93 34.09 -4.59
CA ASP A 43 -18.67 34.10 -5.32
C ASP A 43 -18.45 32.81 -6.15
N ILE A 44 -17.60 32.92 -7.18
CA ILE A 44 -17.21 31.79 -8.04
C ILE A 44 -16.65 30.66 -7.20
N GLN A 45 -17.22 29.46 -7.39
CA GLN A 45 -16.80 28.26 -6.69
C GLN A 45 -15.33 27.92 -6.97
N PRO A 46 -14.56 27.50 -5.95
CA PRO A 46 -13.17 27.11 -6.15
C PRO A 46 -13.07 25.82 -6.96
N LYS A 47 -11.89 25.56 -7.52
CA LYS A 47 -11.58 24.27 -8.15
C LYS A 47 -11.69 23.18 -7.08
N ARG A 48 -12.53 22.17 -7.33
CA ARG A 48 -12.72 21.00 -6.47
C ARG A 48 -12.26 19.74 -7.18
N ASP A 49 -12.11 18.65 -6.42
CA ASP A 49 -11.95 17.34 -7.03
C ASP A 49 -13.21 16.94 -7.80
N LEU A 50 -13.07 16.74 -9.11
CA LEU A 50 -14.13 16.32 -10.02
C LEU A 50 -14.00 14.85 -10.43
N THR A 51 -13.06 14.07 -9.88
CA THR A 51 -12.78 12.68 -10.27
C THR A 51 -14.01 11.79 -10.38
N ARG A 52 -15.04 12.00 -9.54
CA ARG A 52 -16.32 11.27 -9.58
C ARG A 52 -17.24 11.69 -10.74
N PHE A 53 -17.19 12.95 -11.15
CA PHE A 53 -18.09 13.56 -12.15
C PHE A 53 -17.45 13.69 -13.53
N VAL A 54 -16.13 13.43 -13.63
CA VAL A 54 -15.42 13.38 -14.90
C VAL A 54 -16.03 12.32 -15.80
N LYS A 55 -16.25 12.70 -17.07
CA LYS A 55 -16.58 11.75 -18.13
C LYS A 55 -15.35 10.90 -18.45
N TRP A 56 -15.22 9.77 -17.76
CA TRP A 56 -14.08 8.86 -17.93
C TRP A 56 -14.02 8.26 -19.35
N PRO A 57 -12.81 8.02 -19.89
CA PRO A 57 -12.59 7.26 -21.12
C PRO A 57 -13.40 5.96 -21.18
N ARG A 58 -13.80 5.57 -22.40
CA ARG A 58 -14.72 4.42 -22.61
C ARG A 58 -14.22 3.12 -21.95
N TYR A 59 -12.92 2.81 -22.06
CA TYR A 59 -12.37 1.57 -21.52
C TYR A 59 -12.46 1.50 -19.98
N ILE A 60 -12.28 2.63 -19.28
CA ILE A 60 -12.43 2.72 -17.83
C ILE A 60 -13.87 2.48 -17.42
N ARG A 61 -14.82 3.10 -18.14
CA ARG A 61 -16.26 2.90 -17.89
C ARG A 61 -16.66 1.44 -18.06
N LEU A 62 -16.22 0.80 -19.15
CA LEU A 62 -16.49 -0.62 -19.42
C LEU A 62 -15.90 -1.53 -18.34
N GLN A 63 -14.66 -1.31 -17.91
CA GLN A 63 -14.03 -2.09 -16.83
C GLN A 63 -14.80 -1.96 -15.50
N ARG A 64 -15.20 -0.73 -15.14
CA ARG A 64 -16.00 -0.47 -13.92
C ARG A 64 -17.39 -1.11 -13.99
N GLN A 65 -18.09 -0.94 -15.11
CA GLN A 65 -19.42 -1.55 -15.34
C GLN A 65 -19.35 -3.07 -15.31
N ARG A 66 -18.33 -3.68 -15.95
CA ARG A 66 -18.10 -5.13 -15.90
C ARG A 66 -17.94 -5.64 -14.47
N ARG A 67 -17.16 -4.94 -13.64
CA ARG A 67 -17.00 -5.29 -12.21
C ARG A 67 -18.32 -5.21 -11.45
N VAL A 68 -19.10 -4.14 -11.66
CA VAL A 68 -20.42 -3.98 -11.03
C VAL A 68 -21.36 -5.10 -11.46
N LEU A 69 -21.36 -5.47 -12.74
CA LEU A 69 -22.22 -6.53 -13.26
C LEU A 69 -21.92 -7.89 -12.60
N TYR A 70 -20.64 -8.26 -12.46
CA TYR A 70 -20.26 -9.50 -11.77
C TYR A 70 -20.70 -9.54 -10.30
N MET A 71 -20.76 -8.39 -9.61
CA MET A 71 -21.25 -8.34 -8.22
C MET A 71 -22.78 -8.42 -8.12
N ARG A 72 -23.50 -7.95 -9.14
CA ARG A 72 -24.97 -7.84 -9.13
C ARG A 72 -25.66 -9.09 -9.64
N LEU A 73 -25.02 -9.82 -10.56
CA LEU A 73 -25.55 -11.06 -11.09
C LEU A 73 -25.13 -12.25 -10.21
N LYS A 74 -25.94 -13.31 -10.24
CA LYS A 74 -25.57 -14.59 -9.62
C LYS A 74 -24.51 -15.28 -10.48
N VAL A 75 -23.30 -15.40 -9.93
CA VAL A 75 -22.18 -16.06 -10.61
C VAL A 75 -22.15 -17.56 -10.26
N PRO A 76 -22.03 -18.47 -11.24
CA PRO A 76 -21.91 -19.90 -10.98
C PRO A 76 -20.74 -20.27 -10.05
N PRO A 77 -20.85 -21.32 -9.21
CA PRO A 77 -19.83 -21.68 -8.21
C PRO A 77 -18.46 -22.01 -8.83
N ALA A 78 -18.44 -22.62 -10.01
CA ALA A 78 -17.20 -22.92 -10.76
C ALA A 78 -16.38 -21.67 -11.11
N ILE A 79 -17.03 -20.51 -11.22
CA ILE A 79 -16.37 -19.21 -11.45
C ILE A 79 -16.10 -18.53 -10.10
N SER A 80 -17.03 -18.63 -9.16
CA SER A 80 -16.93 -18.02 -7.83
C SER A 80 -15.79 -18.56 -6.97
N GLN A 81 -15.35 -19.81 -7.19
CA GLN A 81 -14.23 -20.40 -6.45
C GLN A 81 -12.94 -19.55 -6.48
N PHE A 82 -12.72 -18.78 -7.55
CA PHE A 82 -11.54 -17.91 -7.67
C PHE A 82 -11.65 -16.60 -6.88
N GLN A 83 -12.84 -16.26 -6.37
CA GLN A 83 -13.03 -15.13 -5.46
C GLN A 83 -12.58 -15.46 -4.03
N PHE A 84 -12.62 -16.75 -3.66
CA PHE A 84 -12.14 -17.23 -2.36
C PHE A 84 -10.64 -17.52 -2.44
N THR A 85 -9.84 -16.57 -1.98
CA THR A 85 -8.38 -16.65 -2.04
C THR A 85 -7.78 -17.23 -0.76
N LEU A 86 -6.60 -17.82 -0.88
CA LEU A 86 -5.75 -18.23 0.24
C LEU A 86 -5.32 -17.01 1.08
N ASP A 87 -5.17 -17.18 2.41
CA ASP A 87 -4.90 -16.08 3.33
C ASP A 87 -3.48 -15.50 3.14
N LYS A 88 -3.28 -14.27 3.61
CA LYS A 88 -2.02 -13.54 3.38
C LYS A 88 -0.81 -14.27 3.96
N ASN A 89 -0.94 -14.90 5.13
CA ASN A 89 0.20 -15.49 5.83
C ASN A 89 0.67 -16.76 5.14
N THR A 90 -0.26 -17.64 4.80
CA THR A 90 0.03 -18.85 4.03
C THR A 90 0.50 -18.52 2.61
N ALA A 91 -0.04 -17.47 1.97
CA ALA A 91 0.41 -17.03 0.64
C ALA A 91 1.88 -16.62 0.66
N ILE A 92 2.30 -15.87 1.68
CA ILE A 92 3.71 -15.47 1.85
C ILE A 92 4.61 -16.70 2.00
N GLN A 93 4.22 -17.69 2.80
CA GLN A 93 4.99 -18.91 2.98
C GLN A 93 5.10 -19.72 1.68
N LEU A 94 3.99 -19.84 0.95
CA LEU A 94 3.94 -20.50 -0.34
C LEU A 94 4.86 -19.80 -1.36
N PHE A 95 4.80 -18.47 -1.47
CA PHE A 95 5.68 -17.73 -2.38
C PHE A 95 7.16 -17.83 -1.99
N LYS A 96 7.49 -17.87 -0.68
CA LYS A 96 8.88 -18.13 -0.24
C LYS A 96 9.37 -19.50 -0.73
N LEU A 97 8.54 -20.53 -0.62
CA LEU A 97 8.87 -21.88 -1.10
C LEU A 97 9.02 -21.90 -2.63
N LEU A 98 8.08 -21.32 -3.38
CA LEU A 98 8.14 -21.28 -4.84
C LEU A 98 9.35 -20.48 -5.35
N ASN A 99 9.76 -19.43 -4.65
CA ASN A 99 10.94 -18.64 -5.01
C ASN A 99 12.24 -19.47 -4.89
N LYS A 100 12.33 -20.39 -3.94
CA LYS A 100 13.49 -21.31 -3.82
C LYS A 100 13.61 -22.25 -5.02
N TYR A 101 12.49 -22.65 -5.61
CA TYR A 101 12.42 -23.56 -6.76
C TYR A 101 12.08 -22.83 -8.07
N ARG A 102 12.42 -21.54 -8.17
CA ARG A 102 12.22 -20.75 -9.39
C ARG A 102 13.10 -21.34 -10.51
N PRO A 103 12.56 -21.53 -11.73
CA PRO A 103 13.36 -21.98 -12.85
C PRO A 103 14.46 -20.96 -13.19
N GLU A 104 15.58 -21.48 -13.67
CA GLU A 104 16.73 -20.69 -14.11
C GLU A 104 16.37 -19.70 -15.21
N THR A 105 17.02 -18.53 -15.19
CA THR A 105 16.94 -17.59 -16.31
C THR A 105 17.67 -18.14 -17.53
N LYS A 106 17.38 -17.60 -18.73
CA LYS A 106 18.09 -18.01 -19.95
C LYS A 106 19.61 -17.79 -19.85
N ILE A 107 20.03 -16.76 -19.11
CA ILE A 107 21.44 -16.42 -18.89
C ILE A 107 22.10 -17.45 -17.96
N GLU A 108 21.48 -17.74 -16.82
CA GLU A 108 21.96 -18.78 -15.88
C GLU A 108 22.04 -20.15 -16.55
N LYS A 109 21.03 -20.50 -17.36
CA LYS A 109 21.03 -21.74 -18.14
C LYS A 109 22.22 -21.80 -19.09
N LYS A 110 22.50 -20.71 -19.81
CA LYS A 110 23.66 -20.62 -20.72
C LYS A 110 24.97 -20.78 -19.94
N GLN A 111 25.14 -20.06 -18.85
CA GLN A 111 26.33 -20.16 -18.00
C GLN A 111 26.52 -21.57 -17.44
N ARG A 112 25.45 -22.23 -16.98
CA ARG A 112 25.51 -23.61 -16.51
C ARG A 112 25.93 -24.57 -17.62
N LEU A 113 25.38 -24.41 -18.83
CA LEU A 113 25.73 -25.27 -19.97
C LEU A 113 27.17 -25.07 -20.43
N LEU A 114 27.68 -23.83 -20.41
CA LEU A 114 29.08 -23.54 -20.73
C LEU A 114 30.03 -24.16 -19.70
N LYS A 115 29.79 -23.91 -18.40
CA LYS A 115 30.59 -24.51 -17.32
C LYS A 115 30.59 -26.04 -17.41
N LYS A 116 29.44 -26.64 -17.67
CA LYS A 116 29.32 -28.09 -17.83
C LYS A 116 30.08 -28.62 -19.05
N ALA A 117 30.10 -27.86 -20.14
CA ALA A 117 30.88 -28.23 -21.33
C ALA A 117 32.39 -28.16 -21.04
N GLU A 118 32.84 -27.11 -20.36
CA GLU A 118 34.23 -26.95 -19.92
C GLU A 118 34.65 -28.10 -18.99
N GLU A 119 33.87 -28.39 -17.94
CA GLU A 119 34.10 -29.51 -17.00
C GLU A 119 34.16 -30.88 -17.71
N SER A 120 33.33 -31.09 -18.73
CA SER A 120 33.32 -32.34 -19.50
C SER A 120 34.50 -32.53 -20.47
N LEU A 121 35.20 -31.45 -20.83
CA LEU A 121 36.41 -31.51 -21.66
C LEU A 121 37.64 -31.85 -20.81
N GLU A 122 37.68 -31.39 -19.56
CA GLU A 122 38.77 -31.66 -18.61
C GLU A 122 38.67 -33.08 -18.02
N GLU A 123 37.46 -33.54 -17.70
CA GLU A 123 37.22 -34.90 -17.21
C GLU A 123 36.69 -35.79 -18.34
N ALA A 124 37.56 -36.61 -18.94
CA ALA A 124 37.20 -37.60 -19.97
C ALA A 124 36.37 -38.79 -19.44
N SER A 125 35.32 -38.53 -18.67
CA SER A 125 34.37 -39.55 -18.21
C SER A 125 32.93 -39.08 -18.37
N ILE A 126 32.15 -39.89 -19.08
CA ILE A 126 30.72 -39.72 -19.39
C ILE A 126 29.82 -39.65 -18.12
N LYS A 127 30.40 -39.73 -16.91
CA LYS A 127 29.71 -39.90 -15.63
C LYS A 127 29.37 -38.61 -14.87
N SER A 128 29.90 -37.44 -15.24
CA SER A 128 29.73 -36.20 -14.45
C SER A 128 28.49 -35.36 -14.82
N PHE A 129 27.45 -35.94 -15.42
CA PHE A 129 26.17 -35.22 -15.56
C PHE A 129 25.47 -35.15 -14.19
N GLY A 130 25.83 -34.15 -13.37
CA GLY A 130 25.21 -33.89 -12.08
C GLY A 130 23.67 -33.81 -12.15
N LYS A 131 23.02 -34.01 -10.99
CA LYS A 131 21.55 -34.11 -10.88
C LYS A 131 20.86 -32.90 -11.52
N LYS A 132 19.81 -33.17 -12.30
CA LYS A 132 18.98 -32.11 -12.91
C LYS A 132 18.36 -31.23 -11.81
N PRO A 133 18.40 -29.89 -11.95
CA PRO A 133 17.80 -29.03 -10.93
C PRO A 133 16.28 -29.20 -10.89
N PHE A 134 15.73 -29.21 -9.68
CA PHE A 134 14.30 -29.19 -9.44
C PHE A 134 13.75 -27.78 -9.57
N PHE A 135 12.67 -27.62 -10.33
CA PHE A 135 12.01 -26.33 -10.53
C PHE A 135 10.50 -26.48 -10.67
N VAL A 136 9.77 -25.40 -10.42
CA VAL A 136 8.31 -25.33 -10.56
C VAL A 136 7.92 -25.30 -12.04
N LYS A 137 7.03 -26.20 -12.47
CA LYS A 137 6.40 -26.17 -13.82
C LYS A 137 5.36 -25.04 -13.88
N GLN A 138 5.32 -24.25 -14.96
CA GLN A 138 4.61 -22.96 -15.02
C GLN A 138 3.48 -22.85 -16.05
N SER A 139 3.18 -23.89 -16.84
CA SER A 139 2.10 -23.83 -17.85
C SER A 139 0.94 -24.74 -17.49
N VAL A 140 -0.26 -24.33 -17.93
CA VAL A 140 -1.51 -25.07 -17.70
C VAL A 140 -1.55 -26.39 -18.49
N SER A 141 -0.79 -26.50 -19.58
CA SER A 141 -0.78 -27.65 -20.49
C SER A 141 0.25 -28.74 -20.16
N LEU A 142 1.04 -28.59 -19.09
CA LEU A 142 2.06 -29.56 -18.70
C LEU A 142 1.42 -30.64 -17.80
N SER A 143 0.78 -31.62 -18.42
CA SER A 143 0.48 -32.94 -17.82
C SER A 143 1.30 -34.00 -18.52
#